data_AF-A0A916S660-F1
#
_entry.id   AF-A0A916S660-F1
#
_cell.length_a   1.000
_cell.length_b   1.000
_cell.length_c   1.000
_cell.angle_alpha   90.00
_cell.angle_beta   90.00
_cell.angle_gamma   90.00
#
_symmetry.space_group_name_H-M   'P 1'
#
loop_
_entity.id
_entity.type
_entity.pdbx_description
1 polymer ?
#
loop_
_entity_poly.entity_id
_entity_poly.type
_entity_poly.pdbx_seq_one_letter_code
_entity_poly.pdbx_strand_id
1 'polypeptide(L)'
;MPFVSFNKATDPAAPDDLRINPSAVLYVEASRAGLIGQTTIHMLGQGTVVNAVTESIGTVVSSIGGMVAGKRHYLAPPPDDGAATLYICSANVSHVRPNLPASPDFWYVKFVDGSEVRIVDPLPDGL
;
A
#
# COMPACT_ATOMS: atom_id res chain seq x y z
N MET A 1 -19.44 4.92 8.87
CA MET A 1 -18.01 4.93 9.25
C MET A 1 -17.46 6.32 8.99
N PRO A 2 -16.58 6.87 9.83
CA PRO A 2 -15.98 8.18 9.59
C PRO A 2 -14.98 8.10 8.43
N PHE A 3 -15.05 9.08 7.52
CA PHE A 3 -14.02 9.28 6.51
C PHE A 3 -12.76 9.86 7.16
N VAL A 4 -11.59 9.52 6.63
CA VAL A 4 -10.33 10.21 6.94
C VAL A 4 -10.02 11.17 5.81
N SER A 5 -9.43 12.31 6.15
CA SER A 5 -9.10 13.37 5.19
C SER A 5 -7.59 13.57 5.16
N PHE A 6 -7.05 13.67 3.95
CA PHE A 6 -5.65 13.96 3.67
C PHE A 6 -5.55 15.03 2.59
N ASN A 7 -4.44 15.74 2.54
CA ASN A 7 -4.17 16.69 1.48
C ASN A 7 -3.65 15.93 0.27
N LYS A 8 -4.40 15.99 -0.84
CA LYS A 8 -4.01 15.35 -2.08
C LYS A 8 -2.73 15.99 -2.61
N ALA A 9 -1.76 15.16 -2.98
CA ALA A 9 -0.57 15.64 -3.64
C ALA A 9 -0.87 15.82 -5.13
N THR A 10 -0.71 17.05 -5.64
CA THR A 10 -0.96 17.44 -7.03
C THR A 10 0.20 18.28 -7.55
N ASP A 11 0.39 18.27 -8.88
CA ASP A 11 1.32 19.16 -9.58
C ASP A 11 0.60 19.81 -10.78
N PRO A 12 0.44 21.15 -10.81
CA PRO A 12 0.81 22.12 -9.78
C PRO A 12 0.02 21.92 -8.48
N ALA A 13 0.61 22.32 -7.35
CA ALA A 13 0.00 22.16 -6.02
C ALA A 13 -1.32 22.95 -5.92
N ALA A 14 -2.44 22.23 -5.90
CA ALA A 14 -3.76 22.77 -5.63
C ALA A 14 -4.26 22.25 -4.26
N PRO A 15 -4.91 23.10 -3.44
CA PRO A 15 -5.57 22.65 -2.22
C PRO A 15 -6.78 21.79 -2.58
N ASP A 16 -6.63 20.48 -2.45
CA ASP A 16 -7.71 19.50 -2.66
C ASP A 16 -7.67 18.46 -1.53
N ASP A 17 -8.81 18.32 -0.84
CA ASP A 17 -8.99 17.36 0.24
C ASP A 17 -9.34 15.99 -0.34
N LEU A 18 -8.47 15.01 -0.13
CA LEU A 18 -8.79 13.62 -0.37
C LEU A 18 -9.52 13.04 0.85
N ARG A 19 -10.82 12.76 0.69
CA ARG A 19 -11.61 12.04 1.69
C ARG A 19 -11.73 10.58 1.30
N ILE A 20 -11.13 9.69 2.09
CA ILE A 20 -11.19 8.25 1.84
C ILE A 20 -11.95 7.51 2.92
N ASN A 21 -12.62 6.43 2.52
CA ASN A 21 -13.13 5.44 3.44
C ASN A 21 -11.98 4.48 3.81
N PRO A 22 -11.53 4.44 5.09
CA PRO A 22 -10.45 3.55 5.52
C PRO A 22 -10.71 2.07 5.19
N SER A 23 -11.98 1.65 5.20
CA SER A 23 -12.33 0.25 4.89
C SER A 23 -12.12 -0.12 3.42
N ALA A 24 -11.88 0.86 2.54
CA ALA A 24 -11.61 0.63 1.13
C ALA A 24 -10.11 0.64 0.80
N VAL A 25 -9.24 0.83 1.79
CA VAL A 25 -7.78 0.80 1.59
C VAL A 25 -7.29 -0.63 1.44
N LEU A 26 -6.48 -0.88 0.43
CA LEU A 26 -5.80 -2.16 0.20
C LEU A 26 -4.45 -2.18 0.93
N TYR A 27 -3.60 -1.21 0.57
CA TYR A 27 -2.31 -1.01 1.20
C TYR A 27 -1.83 0.44 0.98
N VAL A 28 -0.87 0.84 1.80
CA VAL A 28 -0.23 2.15 1.79
C VAL A 28 1.28 1.96 1.67
N GLU A 29 1.94 2.82 0.91
CA GLU A 29 3.40 2.79 0.75
C GLU A 29 3.97 4.19 0.57
N ALA A 30 5.25 4.36 0.87
CA ALA A 30 5.94 5.62 0.63
C ALA A 30 6.00 5.88 -0.89
N SER A 31 5.82 7.13 -1.29
CA SER A 31 6.02 7.52 -2.68
C SER A 31 7.47 7.29 -3.09
N ARG A 32 7.67 6.76 -4.30
CA ARG A 32 9.00 6.63 -4.91
C ARG A 32 9.54 7.99 -5.32
N ALA A 33 10.87 8.09 -5.41
CA ALA A 33 11.51 9.26 -6.01
C ALA A 33 10.93 9.54 -7.41
N GLY A 34 10.48 10.79 -7.63
CA GLY A 34 9.85 11.22 -8.89
C GLY A 34 8.33 11.04 -8.95
N LEU A 35 7.69 10.45 -7.93
CA LEU A 35 6.24 10.52 -7.78
C LEU A 35 5.84 11.75 -6.94
N ILE A 36 4.68 12.31 -7.26
CA ILE A 36 4.09 13.43 -6.49
C ILE A 36 3.63 12.89 -5.13
N GLY A 37 3.82 13.68 -4.07
CA GLY A 37 3.42 13.34 -2.69
C GLY A 37 4.45 12.53 -1.91
N GLN A 38 4.20 12.36 -0.61
CA GLN A 38 5.07 11.59 0.29
C GLN A 38 4.60 10.15 0.46
N THR A 39 3.28 9.93 0.37
CA THR A 39 2.65 8.64 0.59
C THR A 39 1.64 8.35 -0.51
N THR A 40 1.58 7.09 -0.94
CA THR A 40 0.57 6.59 -1.88
C THR A 40 -0.38 5.62 -1.19
N ILE A 41 -1.67 5.76 -1.51
CA ILE A 41 -2.77 4.97 -0.95
C ILE A 41 -3.44 4.24 -2.11
N HIS A 42 -3.45 2.90 -2.02
CA HIS A 42 -4.10 2.02 -2.98
C HIS A 42 -5.45 1.60 -2.44
N MET A 43 -6.51 1.75 -3.24
CA MET A 43 -7.88 1.49 -2.80
C MET A 43 -8.60 0.50 -3.71
N LEU A 44 -9.60 -0.17 -3.13
CA LEU A 44 -10.46 -1.12 -3.81
C LEU A 44 -11.05 -0.55 -5.10
N GLY A 45 -10.95 -1.32 -6.18
CA GLY A 45 -11.62 -1.01 -7.45
C GLY A 45 -11.02 0.17 -8.23
N GLN A 46 -9.88 0.71 -7.79
CA GLN A 46 -9.17 1.78 -8.51
C GLN A 46 -8.19 1.27 -9.57
N GLY A 47 -8.00 -0.05 -9.69
CA GLY A 47 -7.11 -0.66 -10.67
C GLY A 47 -5.67 -0.17 -10.47
N THR A 48 -5.11 0.52 -11.46
CA THR A 48 -3.76 1.11 -11.40
C THR A 48 -3.74 2.55 -10.91
N VAL A 49 -4.89 3.15 -10.63
CA VAL A 49 -4.97 4.51 -10.09
C VAL A 49 -4.60 4.48 -8.62
N VAL A 50 -3.70 5.38 -8.23
CA VAL A 50 -3.24 5.54 -6.85
C VAL A 50 -3.53 6.95 -6.36
N ASN A 51 -3.81 7.09 -5.07
CA ASN A 51 -3.98 8.42 -4.47
C ASN A 51 -2.67 8.80 -3.77
N ALA A 52 -2.03 9.85 -4.26
CA ALA A 52 -0.88 10.43 -3.60
C ALA A 52 -1.32 11.52 -2.61
N VAL A 53 -0.71 11.56 -1.44
CA VAL A 53 -0.99 12.53 -0.38
C VAL A 53 0.30 13.17 0.12
N THR A 54 0.19 14.38 0.69
CA THR A 54 1.36 15.13 1.19
C THR A 54 1.83 14.66 2.57
N GLU A 55 0.95 13.98 3.31
CA GLU A 55 1.19 13.47 4.65
C GLU A 55 2.23 12.34 4.65
N SER A 56 2.98 12.27 5.74
CA SER A 56 3.94 11.20 5.97
C SER A 56 3.25 9.84 6.11
N ILE A 57 3.97 8.78 5.78
CA ILE A 57 3.44 7.41 5.86
C ILE A 57 2.95 7.06 7.28
N GLY A 58 3.66 7.52 8.32
CA GLY A 58 3.27 7.27 9.70
C GLY A 58 1.93 7.93 10.07
N THR A 59 1.71 9.16 9.59
CA THR A 59 0.44 9.88 9.79
C THR A 59 -0.71 9.16 9.08
N VAL A 60 -0.50 8.74 7.83
CA VAL A 60 -1.53 8.05 7.02
C VAL A 60 -1.89 6.70 7.65
N VAL A 61 -0.88 5.88 7.97
CA VAL A 61 -1.06 4.55 8.59
C VAL A 61 -1.75 4.65 9.94
N SER A 62 -1.34 5.60 10.79
CA SER A 62 -1.99 5.82 12.10
C SER A 62 -3.44 6.29 11.96
N SER A 63 -3.77 7.06 10.92
CA SER A 63 -5.12 7.57 10.71
C SER A 63 -6.07 6.50 10.15
N ILE A 64 -5.56 5.58 9.33
CA ILE A 64 -6.32 4.42 8.81
C ILE A 64 -6.49 3.35 9.90
N GLY A 65 -5.41 3.02 10.61
CA GLY A 65 -5.39 2.02 11.67
C GLY A 65 -5.43 0.57 11.19
N GLY A 66 -5.05 -0.37 12.06
CA GLY A 66 -5.18 -1.81 11.82
C GLY A 66 -4.38 -2.36 10.63
N MET A 67 -3.30 -1.68 10.24
CA MET A 67 -2.49 -2.08 9.09
C MET A 67 -1.31 -2.96 9.51
N VAL A 68 -0.96 -3.94 8.67
CA VAL A 68 0.16 -4.86 8.88
C VAL A 68 1.32 -4.45 7.99
N ALA A 69 2.48 -4.17 8.58
CA ALA A 69 3.68 -3.81 7.82
C ALA A 69 4.28 -5.03 7.13
N GLY A 70 4.80 -4.87 5.91
CA GLY A 70 5.57 -5.88 5.20
C GLY A 70 6.47 -5.31 4.11
N LYS A 71 7.56 -5.98 3.78
CA LYS A 71 8.54 -5.56 2.77
C LYS A 71 8.10 -6.02 1.38
N ARG A 72 7.99 -5.07 0.45
CA ARG A 72 7.61 -5.34 -0.94
C ARG A 72 8.63 -6.23 -1.64
N HIS A 73 8.15 -7.24 -2.34
CA HIS A 73 8.95 -8.03 -3.27
C HIS A 73 8.82 -7.48 -4.70
N TYR A 74 9.95 -7.41 -5.41
CA TYR A 74 10.04 -7.04 -6.82
C TYR A 74 10.54 -8.24 -7.63
N LEU A 75 9.95 -8.49 -8.81
CA LEU A 75 10.46 -9.52 -9.74
C LEU A 75 11.76 -9.11 -10.42
N ALA A 76 12.02 -7.81 -10.48
CA ALA A 76 13.30 -7.23 -10.87
C ALA A 76 14.10 -6.89 -9.61
N PRO A 77 15.40 -6.59 -9.71
CA PRO A 77 16.13 -5.99 -8.61
C PRO A 77 15.33 -4.84 -7.99
N PRO A 78 15.33 -4.69 -6.66
CA PRO A 78 14.69 -3.54 -6.05
C PRO A 78 15.27 -2.25 -6.64
N PRO A 79 14.52 -1.14 -6.62
CA PRO A 79 15.09 0.19 -6.87
C PRO A 79 16.34 0.42 -6.00
N ASP A 80 17.18 1.38 -6.39
CA ASP A 80 18.44 1.67 -5.66
C ASP A 80 18.24 1.93 -4.16
N ASP A 81 17.06 2.42 -3.77
CA ASP A 81 16.65 2.67 -2.38
C ASP A 81 16.17 1.40 -1.62
N GLY A 82 16.22 0.23 -2.26
CA GLY A 82 15.86 -1.07 -1.68
C GLY A 82 14.37 -1.43 -1.73
N ALA A 83 14.00 -2.47 -0.97
CA ALA A 83 12.62 -2.94 -0.86
C ALA A 83 11.77 -1.98 -0.01
N ALA A 84 10.71 -1.42 -0.61
CA ALA A 84 9.82 -0.49 0.08
C ALA A 84 8.96 -1.23 1.13
N THR A 85 8.75 -0.59 2.28
CA THR A 85 7.77 -1.06 3.27
C THR A 85 6.36 -0.70 2.80
N LEU A 86 5.48 -1.69 2.81
CA LEU A 86 4.05 -1.59 2.59
C LEU A 86 3.34 -1.75 3.93
N TYR A 87 2.19 -1.09 4.08
CA TYR A 87 1.26 -1.31 5.18
C TYR A 87 -0.04 -1.82 4.58
N ILE A 88 -0.40 -3.07 4.89
CA ILE A 88 -1.49 -3.82 4.26
C ILE A 88 -2.71 -3.78 5.16
N CYS A 89 -3.89 -3.52 4.58
CA CYS A 89 -5.16 -3.68 5.28
C CYS A 89 -5.60 -5.15 5.18
N SER A 90 -5.43 -5.91 6.27
CA SER A 90 -5.76 -7.35 6.32
C SER A 90 -7.24 -7.62 6.02
N ALA A 91 -8.14 -6.72 6.40
CA ALA A 91 -9.57 -6.85 6.17
C ALA A 91 -9.97 -6.96 4.69
N ASN A 92 -9.13 -6.48 3.77
CA ASN A 92 -9.36 -6.53 2.32
C ASN A 92 -8.54 -7.62 1.62
N VAL A 93 -7.79 -8.44 2.37
CA VAL A 93 -7.07 -9.59 1.84
C VAL A 93 -8.05 -10.74 1.62
N SER A 94 -8.07 -11.29 0.41
CA SER A 94 -8.82 -12.50 0.08
C SER A 94 -8.05 -13.75 0.53
N HIS A 95 -6.78 -13.85 0.15
CA HIS A 95 -5.92 -14.95 0.54
C HIS A 95 -4.45 -14.60 0.31
N VAL A 96 -3.58 -15.36 0.99
CA VAL A 96 -2.13 -15.26 0.88
C VAL A 96 -1.58 -16.62 0.44
N ARG A 97 -0.69 -16.65 -0.55
CA ARG A 97 -0.07 -17.90 -1.05
C ARG A 97 1.44 -17.74 -1.23
N PRO A 98 2.25 -18.77 -0.90
CA PRO A 98 3.69 -18.71 -1.12
C PRO A 98 4.05 -18.91 -2.60
N ASN A 99 5.22 -18.43 -3.03
CA ASN A 99 5.79 -18.66 -4.36
C ASN A 99 6.56 -20.00 -4.51
N LEU A 100 6.22 -21.02 -3.72
CA LEU A 100 6.94 -22.28 -3.78
C LEU A 100 6.55 -23.12 -5.02
N PRO A 101 7.48 -23.91 -5.59
CA PRO A 101 8.86 -24.14 -5.15
C PRO A 101 9.89 -23.14 -5.73
N ALA A 102 9.43 -22.03 -6.34
CA ALA A 102 10.31 -21.10 -7.04
C ALA A 102 11.04 -20.17 -6.06
N SER A 103 12.31 -19.91 -6.36
CA SER A 103 13.13 -18.94 -5.64
C SER A 103 13.25 -17.63 -6.43
N PRO A 104 13.36 -16.45 -5.78
CA PRO A 104 13.42 -16.25 -4.33
C PRO A 104 12.07 -16.48 -3.64
N ASP A 105 12.11 -16.75 -2.33
CA ASP A 105 10.91 -16.95 -1.52
C ASP A 105 10.18 -15.62 -1.29
N PHE A 106 8.91 -15.59 -1.66
CA PHE A 106 8.01 -14.48 -1.40
C PHE A 106 6.55 -14.95 -1.33
N TRP A 107 5.67 -14.06 -0.91
CA TRP A 107 4.24 -14.30 -0.78
C TRP A 107 3.46 -13.44 -1.76
N TYR A 108 2.44 -14.03 -2.37
CA TYR A 108 1.40 -13.31 -3.08
C TYR A 108 0.28 -12.98 -2.10
N VAL A 109 -0.03 -11.68 -1.96
CA VAL A 109 -1.19 -11.18 -1.22
C VAL A 109 -2.24 -10.79 -2.25
N LYS A 110 -3.33 -11.54 -2.30
CA LYS A 110 -4.47 -11.28 -3.18
C LYS A 110 -5.55 -10.53 -2.43
N PHE A 111 -5.99 -9.41 -2.98
CA PHE A 111 -7.08 -8.62 -2.40
C PHE A 111 -8.44 -9.04 -2.95
N VAL A 112 -9.52 -8.64 -2.26
CA VAL A 112 -10.90 -8.97 -2.63
C VAL A 112 -11.33 -8.42 -4.00
N ASP A 113 -10.64 -7.40 -4.52
CA ASP A 113 -10.87 -6.85 -5.86
C ASP A 113 -10.05 -7.53 -6.96
N GLY A 114 -9.31 -8.59 -6.62
CA GLY A 114 -8.47 -9.36 -7.54
C GLY A 114 -7.07 -8.78 -7.77
N SER A 115 -6.78 -7.58 -7.25
CA SER A 115 -5.44 -7.00 -7.28
C SER A 115 -4.47 -7.81 -6.42
N GLU A 116 -3.17 -7.61 -6.69
CA GLU A 116 -2.10 -8.40 -6.08
C GLU A 116 -0.94 -7.51 -5.67
N VAL A 117 -0.40 -7.76 -4.47
CA VAL A 117 0.92 -7.30 -4.08
C VAL A 117 1.77 -8.48 -3.60
N ARG A 118 3.09 -8.31 -3.59
CA ARG A 118 4.03 -9.38 -3.20
C ARG A 118 4.91 -8.89 -2.07
N ILE A 119 5.16 -9.75 -1.08
CA ILE A 119 5.96 -9.42 0.10
C ILE A 119 6.96 -10.51 0.47
N VAL A 120 8.05 -10.13 1.15
CA VAL A 120 9.11 -11.04 1.61
C VAL A 120 9.03 -11.32 3.13
N ASP A 121 8.65 -10.33 3.94
CA ASP A 121 8.75 -10.33 5.41
C ASP A 121 7.76 -9.28 5.97
N PRO A 122 6.96 -9.54 7.01
CA PRO A 122 6.83 -10.80 7.75
C PRO A 122 5.97 -11.84 7.02
N LEU A 123 6.25 -13.10 7.34
CA LEU A 123 5.38 -14.26 7.14
C LEU A 123 4.17 -14.16 8.10
N PRO A 124 2.96 -14.58 7.71
CA PRO A 124 1.73 -14.14 8.37
C PRO A 124 1.45 -14.91 9.67
N ASP A 125 1.87 -14.35 10.79
CA ASP A 125 1.04 -14.36 12.00
C ASP A 125 0.29 -13.02 12.03
N GLY A 126 -0.97 -13.00 11.55
CA GLY A 126 -1.83 -11.80 11.61
C GLY A 126 -2.32 -11.20 10.28
N LEU A 127 -2.16 -11.89 9.14
CA LEU A 127 -2.87 -11.60 7.89
C LEU A 127 -3.91 -12.69 7.58
#